data_AF-A0AAW1NYG2-F1
#
_entry.id   AF-A0AAW1NYG2-F1
#
_cell.length_a   1.000
_cell.length_b   1.000
_cell.length_c   1.000
_cell.angle_alpha   90.00
_cell.angle_beta   90.00
_cell.angle_gamma   90.00
#
_symmetry.space_group_name_H-M   'P 1'
#
loop_
_entity.id
_entity.type
_entity.pdbx_description
1 polymer ?
#
loop_
_entity_poly.entity_id
_entity_poly.type
_entity_poly.pdbx_seq_one_letter_code
_entity_poly.pdbx_strand_id
1 'polypeptide(L)'
;MWCQVRPQSKHSHLAVRLVASRSRQAAFERLGLAHGRQRVSLTPASGRGKDSQSSPTAPGKYPRTPHLPFSPGVAVDDLQCSAADTQVFQGSQVVITEKLDGGNCCIHAGKVFARTHSAEATHASFAPVKALAAAWWEVEPQLALFGENMTAVHSIKYDALRSNFYLFGVLDCQTQEWFSWDDVEATAASLLIPTAPVLYFGTFASSMSIQKWMEAAIRLPSSVGEHAPREGFVIRTSAGMQKGVHR
;
A
#
# COMPACT_ATOMS: atom_id res chain seq x y z
N MET A 1 39.68 15.20 -11.77
CA MET A 1 39.49 16.00 -10.55
C MET A 1 38.06 16.54 -10.59
N TRP A 2 37.09 15.77 -10.10
CA TRP A 2 35.66 16.09 -10.21
C TRP A 2 35.14 16.54 -8.84
N CYS A 3 34.65 17.78 -8.81
CA CYS A 3 34.11 18.44 -7.63
C CYS A 3 32.70 17.90 -7.34
N GLN A 4 32.53 17.26 -6.18
CA GLN A 4 31.22 16.89 -5.64
C GLN A 4 30.53 18.12 -5.08
N VAL A 5 29.33 18.42 -5.54
CA VAL A 5 28.38 19.30 -4.84
C VAL A 5 27.12 18.48 -4.57
N ARG A 6 26.94 18.10 -3.30
CA ARG A 6 25.68 17.53 -2.81
C ARG A 6 24.69 18.67 -2.55
N PRO A 7 23.40 18.54 -2.88
CA PRO A 7 22.38 19.38 -2.27
C PRO A 7 22.05 18.84 -0.87
N GLN A 8 22.10 19.71 0.13
CA GLN A 8 21.53 19.46 1.44
C GLN A 8 20.00 19.47 1.33
N SER A 9 19.34 18.34 1.60
CA SER A 9 17.92 18.33 1.94
C SER A 9 17.77 18.48 3.46
N LYS A 10 17.17 19.60 3.87
CA LYS A 10 16.70 19.82 5.24
C LYS A 10 15.23 19.46 5.32
N HIS A 11 14.89 18.18 5.42
CA HIS A 11 13.61 17.75 5.99
C HIS A 11 13.85 16.48 6.78
N SER A 12 13.63 16.59 8.08
CA SER A 12 13.74 15.55 9.09
C SER A 12 12.70 14.46 8.85
N HIS A 13 13.09 13.38 8.18
CA HIS A 13 12.29 12.16 8.15
C HIS A 13 12.36 11.51 9.53
N LEU A 14 11.19 11.40 10.16
CA LEU A 14 10.96 10.59 11.34
C LEU A 14 11.45 9.18 10.98
N ALA A 15 12.53 8.76 11.62
CA ALA A 15 12.97 7.38 11.54
C ALA A 15 11.77 6.49 11.90
N VAL A 16 11.43 5.54 11.02
CA VAL A 16 10.74 4.31 11.42
C VAL A 16 11.64 3.65 12.46
N ARG A 17 11.54 4.16 13.70
CA ARG A 17 12.21 3.59 14.85
C ARG A 17 11.60 2.22 14.98
N LEU A 18 12.46 1.23 14.88
CA LEU A 18 12.25 -0.12 15.38
C LEU A 18 11.54 -0.02 16.74
N VAL A 19 10.21 -0.09 16.78
CA VAL A 19 9.49 -0.45 18.00
C VAL A 19 9.59 -1.96 18.11
N ALA A 20 10.82 -2.42 18.31
CA ALA A 20 11.07 -3.67 18.98
C ALA A 20 10.80 -3.44 20.47
N SER A 21 9.54 -3.47 20.89
CA SER A 21 9.25 -3.79 22.28
C SER A 21 7.81 -4.30 22.45
N ARG A 22 7.72 -5.52 23.01
CA ARG A 22 6.56 -6.17 23.64
C ARG A 22 5.45 -6.74 22.73
N SER A 23 5.09 -6.15 21.59
CA SER A 23 3.98 -6.70 20.78
C SER A 23 4.36 -7.93 19.94
N ARG A 24 5.64 -8.09 19.57
CA ARG A 24 6.12 -9.32 18.90
C ARG A 24 6.14 -10.55 19.82
N GLN A 25 6.35 -10.35 21.12
CA GLN A 25 6.39 -11.43 22.09
C GLN A 25 4.99 -12.03 22.31
N ALA A 26 3.96 -11.19 22.38
CA ALA A 26 2.58 -11.64 22.57
C ALA A 26 2.00 -12.39 21.35
N ALA A 27 2.42 -12.04 20.13
CA ALA A 27 2.03 -12.75 18.91
C ALA A 27 2.75 -14.12 18.79
N PHE A 28 4.01 -14.20 19.21
CA PHE A 28 4.80 -15.44 19.19
C PHE A 28 4.43 -16.41 20.32
N GLU A 29 4.06 -15.90 21.50
CA GLU A 29 3.68 -16.73 22.66
C GLU A 29 2.34 -17.45 22.51
N ARG A 30 1.50 -17.07 21.53
CA ARG A 30 0.28 -17.83 21.16
C ARG A 30 0.57 -19.16 20.43
N LEU A 31 1.83 -19.45 20.10
CA LEU A 31 2.25 -20.70 19.43
C LEU A 31 2.93 -21.73 20.35
N GLY A 32 2.88 -21.53 21.67
CA GLY A 32 3.00 -22.60 22.67
C GLY A 32 4.31 -23.41 22.70
N LEU A 33 5.36 -22.88 23.34
CA LEU A 33 6.43 -23.68 23.96
C LEU A 33 6.92 -22.97 25.24
N ALA A 34 6.78 -23.65 26.37
CA ALA A 34 7.13 -23.16 27.70
C ALA A 34 8.65 -23.12 27.95
N HIS A 35 9.12 -22.24 28.85
CA HIS A 35 9.85 -22.58 30.10
C HIS A 35 10.32 -21.32 30.88
N GLY A 36 10.05 -21.27 32.20
CA GLY A 36 11.01 -20.82 33.23
C GLY A 36 11.07 -19.35 33.69
N ARG A 37 10.43 -19.07 34.85
CA ARG A 37 10.75 -18.12 35.96
C ARG A 37 11.59 -16.84 35.68
N GLN A 38 11.24 -15.65 36.18
CA GLN A 38 11.17 -15.28 37.61
C GLN A 38 10.39 -13.95 37.81
N ARG A 39 9.72 -13.81 38.96
CA ARG A 39 8.79 -12.72 39.31
C ARG A 39 9.53 -11.58 40.03
N VAL A 40 9.46 -10.35 39.53
CA VAL A 40 9.85 -9.14 40.27
C VAL A 40 8.60 -8.30 40.54
N SER A 41 8.34 -8.08 41.82
CA SER A 41 7.24 -7.25 42.35
C SER A 41 7.61 -5.77 42.29
N LEU A 42 6.76 -4.95 41.66
CA LEU A 42 6.78 -3.49 41.82
C LEU A 42 5.35 -3.01 42.13
N THR A 43 5.26 -2.27 43.22
CA THR A 43 4.07 -1.59 43.77
C THR A 43 3.51 -0.52 42.82
N PRO A 44 2.19 -0.25 42.86
CA PRO A 44 1.58 0.73 41.96
C PRO A 44 1.82 2.15 42.47
N ALA A 45 2.41 3.00 41.63
CA ALA A 45 2.37 4.45 41.82
C ALA A 45 1.12 5.01 41.12
N SER A 46 0.24 5.60 41.91
CA SER A 46 -0.95 6.32 41.47
C SER A 46 -0.59 7.59 40.70
N GLY A 47 -1.04 7.69 39.45
CA GLY A 47 -0.96 8.91 38.66
C GLY A 47 -1.95 8.85 37.50
N ARG A 48 -3.18 9.33 37.73
CA ARG A 48 -4.20 9.51 36.69
C ARG A 48 -3.85 10.77 35.88
N GLY A 49 -3.10 10.60 34.80
CA GLY A 49 -3.11 11.50 33.66
C GLY A 49 -4.20 11.03 32.69
N LYS A 50 -5.22 11.85 32.45
CA LYS A 50 -6.17 11.62 31.36
C LYS A 50 -5.48 12.01 30.05
N ASP A 51 -4.73 11.08 29.48
CA ASP A 51 -4.34 11.20 28.08
C ASP A 51 -5.61 10.99 27.25
N SER A 52 -6.14 12.07 26.71
CA SER A 52 -7.19 12.01 25.70
C SER A 52 -6.60 11.37 24.45
N GLN A 53 -6.70 10.04 24.35
CA GLN A 53 -6.50 9.33 23.10
C GLN A 53 -7.53 9.87 22.10
N SER A 54 -7.09 10.75 21.21
CA SER A 54 -7.89 11.12 20.04
C SER A 54 -8.15 9.84 19.25
N SER A 55 -9.42 9.48 19.10
CA SER A 55 -9.84 8.40 18.21
C SER A 55 -9.21 8.62 16.83
N PRO A 56 -8.69 7.57 16.16
CA PRO A 56 -8.12 7.71 14.82
C PRO A 56 -9.18 8.33 13.89
N THR A 57 -8.79 9.41 13.22
CA THR A 57 -9.61 10.06 12.20
C THR A 57 -9.88 9.06 11.08
N ALA A 58 -11.14 8.97 10.65
CA ALA A 58 -11.51 8.06 9.56
C ALA A 58 -10.68 8.36 8.30
N PRO A 59 -10.22 7.35 7.56
CA PRO A 59 -9.39 7.56 6.39
C PRO A 59 -10.17 8.27 5.30
N GLY A 60 -9.50 9.23 4.64
CA GLY A 60 -10.00 9.79 3.39
C GLY A 60 -10.15 8.71 2.31
N LYS A 61 -10.92 9.00 1.26
CA LYS A 61 -11.06 8.09 0.11
C LYS A 61 -9.72 7.99 -0.62
N TYR A 62 -9.41 6.79 -1.15
CA TYR A 62 -8.33 6.63 -2.10
C TYR A 62 -8.54 7.60 -3.29
N PRO A 63 -7.50 8.33 -3.74
CA PRO A 63 -7.62 9.20 -4.90
C PRO A 63 -8.12 8.42 -6.11
N ARG A 64 -8.97 9.05 -6.94
CA ARG A 64 -9.27 8.46 -8.25
C ARG A 64 -7.97 8.31 -9.03
N THR A 65 -7.88 7.25 -9.81
CA THR A 65 -6.70 6.92 -10.63
C THR A 65 -7.05 7.20 -12.09
N PRO A 66 -6.72 8.39 -12.65
CA PRO A 66 -7.04 8.71 -14.03
C PRO A 66 -6.33 7.78 -15.01
N HIS A 67 -6.97 7.51 -16.13
CA HIS A 67 -6.33 6.86 -17.26
C HIS A 67 -5.23 7.75 -17.83
N LEU A 68 -4.10 7.16 -18.22
CA LEU A 68 -3.11 7.85 -19.03
C LEU A 68 -3.70 8.22 -20.41
N PRO A 69 -3.16 9.25 -21.10
CA PRO A 69 -3.65 9.66 -22.41
C PRO A 69 -3.59 8.55 -23.46
N PHE A 70 -2.71 7.57 -23.26
CA PHE A 70 -2.46 6.44 -24.14
C PHE A 70 -3.01 5.11 -23.59
N SER A 71 -3.79 5.13 -22.49
CA SER A 71 -4.43 3.92 -22.00
C SER A 71 -5.48 3.42 -23.02
N PRO A 72 -5.53 2.11 -23.32
CA PRO A 72 -6.52 1.58 -24.25
C PRO A 72 -7.92 1.55 -23.63
N GLY A 73 -8.95 1.61 -24.47
CA GLY A 73 -10.33 1.31 -24.05
C GLY A 73 -10.97 2.29 -23.07
N VAL A 74 -10.53 3.55 -23.01
CA VAL A 74 -11.07 4.60 -22.15
C VAL A 74 -12.49 4.96 -22.61
N ALA A 75 -13.49 4.78 -21.74
CA ALA A 75 -14.85 5.20 -22.01
C ALA A 75 -15.00 6.74 -21.93
N VAL A 76 -16.07 7.29 -22.51
CA VAL A 76 -16.28 8.75 -22.56
C VAL A 76 -16.40 9.37 -21.16
N ASP A 77 -16.86 8.60 -20.17
CA ASP A 77 -17.04 9.03 -18.78
C ASP A 77 -15.85 8.67 -17.86
N ASP A 78 -14.83 7.98 -18.39
CA ASP A 78 -13.62 7.69 -17.63
C ASP A 78 -12.79 8.95 -17.39
N LEU A 79 -12.28 9.08 -16.17
CA LEU A 79 -11.35 10.15 -15.86
C LEU A 79 -10.03 9.87 -16.58
N GLN A 80 -9.66 10.71 -17.55
CA GLN A 80 -8.37 10.66 -18.23
C GLN A 80 -7.51 11.86 -17.84
N CYS A 81 -6.22 11.67 -17.62
CA CYS A 81 -5.29 12.78 -17.44
C CYS A 81 -4.83 13.34 -18.78
N SER A 82 -4.44 14.61 -18.79
CA SER A 82 -3.87 15.27 -19.95
C SER A 82 -2.42 14.85 -20.18
N ALA A 83 -1.88 15.12 -21.37
CA ALA A 83 -0.46 14.93 -21.63
C ALA A 83 0.42 15.77 -20.67
N ALA A 84 -0.06 16.94 -20.23
CA ALA A 84 0.66 17.78 -19.27
C ALA A 84 0.75 17.11 -17.88
N ASP A 85 -0.30 16.41 -17.45
CA ASP A 85 -0.29 15.69 -16.16
C ASP A 85 0.76 14.57 -16.14
N THR A 86 1.10 13.99 -17.29
CA THR A 86 2.13 12.95 -17.38
C THR A 86 3.57 13.49 -17.23
N GLN A 87 3.78 14.81 -17.31
CA GLN A 87 5.12 15.42 -17.19
C GLN A 87 5.72 15.18 -15.81
N VAL A 88 4.90 14.97 -14.79
CA VAL A 88 5.31 14.63 -13.42
C VAL A 88 6.26 13.42 -13.36
N PHE A 89 6.13 12.49 -14.30
CA PHE A 89 6.90 11.26 -14.36
C PHE A 89 8.25 11.43 -15.09
N GLN A 90 8.42 12.48 -15.87
CA GLN A 90 9.60 12.68 -16.69
C GLN A 90 10.78 13.11 -15.81
N GLY A 91 11.87 12.35 -15.84
CA GLY A 91 13.05 12.56 -14.99
C GLY A 91 12.82 12.29 -13.49
N SER A 92 11.60 11.94 -13.08
CA SER A 92 11.26 11.55 -11.71
C SER A 92 11.49 10.06 -11.51
N GLN A 93 11.87 9.68 -10.29
CA GLN A 93 11.86 8.27 -9.86
C GLN A 93 10.41 7.80 -9.73
N VAL A 94 10.01 6.85 -10.57
CA VAL A 94 8.66 6.28 -10.61
C VAL A 94 8.66 4.80 -10.21
N VAL A 95 7.50 4.36 -9.75
CA VAL A 95 7.16 2.95 -9.61
C VAL A 95 5.98 2.64 -10.54
N ILE A 96 6.09 1.55 -11.29
CA ILE A 96 4.98 0.97 -12.04
C ILE A 96 4.67 -0.39 -11.42
N THR A 97 3.47 -0.54 -10.91
CA THR A 97 2.96 -1.82 -10.40
C THR A 97 2.01 -2.45 -11.42
N GLU A 98 1.89 -3.77 -11.35
CA GLU A 98 0.81 -4.48 -12.01
C GLU A 98 -0.53 -4.04 -11.41
N LYS A 99 -1.50 -3.72 -12.27
CA LYS A 99 -2.89 -3.57 -11.86
C LYS A 99 -3.50 -4.97 -11.80
N LEU A 100 -3.92 -5.37 -10.61
CA LEU A 100 -4.59 -6.66 -10.39
C LEU A 100 -6.11 -6.48 -10.52
N ASP A 101 -6.75 -7.43 -11.19
CA ASP A 101 -8.20 -7.45 -11.37
C ASP A 101 -8.88 -8.14 -10.17
N GLY A 102 -9.20 -7.34 -9.16
CA GLY A 102 -9.90 -7.78 -7.97
C GLY A 102 -10.86 -6.72 -7.42
N GLY A 103 -11.06 -6.76 -6.11
CA GLY A 103 -11.90 -5.80 -5.41
C GLY A 103 -11.08 -4.78 -4.61
N ASN A 104 -11.17 -3.50 -4.97
CA ASN A 104 -10.59 -2.42 -4.16
C ASN A 104 -11.02 -2.53 -2.69
N CYS A 105 -10.04 -2.48 -1.80
CA CYS A 105 -10.19 -2.74 -0.38
C CYS A 105 -9.33 -1.79 0.45
N CYS A 106 -9.85 -1.36 1.60
CA CYS A 106 -9.12 -0.58 2.59
C CYS A 106 -9.22 -1.25 3.97
N ILE A 107 -8.11 -1.34 4.68
CA ILE A 107 -8.04 -1.83 6.05
C ILE A 107 -7.63 -0.67 6.95
N HIS A 108 -8.44 -0.36 7.96
CA HIS A 108 -8.13 0.68 8.93
C HIS A 108 -8.78 0.37 10.28
N ALA A 109 -8.02 0.52 11.37
CA ALA A 109 -8.47 0.30 12.75
C ALA A 109 -9.26 -1.03 12.93
N GLY A 110 -8.73 -2.11 12.37
CA GLY A 110 -9.31 -3.47 12.45
C GLY A 110 -10.54 -3.70 11.56
N LYS A 111 -11.01 -2.69 10.82
CA LYS A 111 -12.15 -2.79 9.91
C LYS A 111 -11.69 -2.88 8.47
N VAL A 112 -12.48 -3.58 7.67
CA VAL A 112 -12.23 -3.77 6.24
C VAL A 112 -13.36 -3.14 5.45
N PHE A 113 -13.02 -2.23 4.55
CA PHE A 113 -13.94 -1.45 3.73
C PHE A 113 -13.77 -1.82 2.26
N ALA A 114 -14.87 -1.82 1.52
CA ALA A 114 -14.83 -1.80 0.07
C ALA A 114 -14.46 -0.39 -0.42
N ARG A 115 -14.51 -0.15 -1.74
CA ARG A 115 -14.26 1.18 -2.34
C ARG A 115 -14.99 2.33 -1.64
N THR A 116 -16.25 2.13 -1.27
CA THR A 116 -17.02 3.09 -0.48
C THR A 116 -16.68 2.92 1.01
N HIS A 117 -15.88 3.83 1.55
CA HIS A 117 -15.44 3.83 2.96
C HIS A 117 -16.57 4.24 3.95
N SER A 118 -17.84 4.15 3.52
CA SER A 118 -19.01 4.57 4.30
C SER A 118 -19.44 3.54 5.34
N ALA A 119 -19.18 2.26 5.09
CA ALA A 119 -19.52 1.15 5.99
C ALA A 119 -18.54 -0.01 5.78
N GLU A 120 -18.34 -0.81 6.83
CA GLU A 120 -17.54 -2.02 6.75
C GLU A 120 -18.13 -2.98 5.70
N ALA A 121 -17.27 -3.62 4.91
CA ALA A 121 -17.70 -4.53 3.87
C ALA A 121 -18.38 -5.77 4.48
N THR A 122 -19.56 -6.12 3.98
CA THR A 122 -20.36 -7.24 4.50
C THR A 122 -20.32 -8.48 3.60
N HIS A 123 -19.91 -8.32 2.34
CA HIS A 123 -19.87 -9.43 1.39
C HIS A 123 -18.84 -10.50 1.80
N ALA A 124 -19.18 -11.78 1.59
CA ALA A 124 -18.37 -12.91 2.04
C ALA A 124 -16.94 -12.93 1.46
N SER A 125 -16.73 -12.33 0.28
CA SER A 125 -15.40 -12.19 -0.33
C SER A 125 -14.42 -11.33 0.48
N PHE A 126 -14.87 -10.60 1.51
CA PHE A 126 -13.99 -9.86 2.40
C PHE A 126 -13.54 -10.68 3.62
N ALA A 127 -14.12 -11.86 3.88
CA ALA A 127 -13.81 -12.64 5.07
C ALA A 127 -12.31 -13.01 5.19
N PRO A 128 -11.59 -13.43 4.13
CA PRO A 128 -10.16 -13.69 4.22
C PRO A 128 -9.33 -12.43 4.54
N VAL A 129 -9.71 -11.28 3.97
CA VAL A 129 -9.05 -10.00 4.25
C VAL A 129 -9.31 -9.54 5.69
N LYS A 130 -10.52 -9.76 6.22
CA LYS A 130 -10.85 -9.51 7.64
C LYS A 130 -10.03 -10.40 8.57
N ALA A 131 -9.84 -11.68 8.23
CA ALA A 131 -9.01 -12.58 9.00
C ALA A 131 -7.54 -12.14 9.01
N LEU A 132 -7.01 -11.67 7.87
CA LEU A 132 -5.68 -11.06 7.79
C LEU A 132 -5.59 -9.82 8.67
N ALA A 133 -6.51 -8.86 8.53
CA ALA A 133 -6.52 -7.62 9.31
C ALA A 133 -6.56 -7.88 10.83
N ALA A 134 -7.35 -8.86 11.28
CA ALA A 134 -7.45 -9.23 12.69
C ALA A 134 -6.12 -9.68 13.31
N ALA A 135 -5.15 -10.13 12.51
CA ALA A 135 -3.86 -10.60 13.00
C ALA A 135 -2.87 -9.48 13.37
N TRP A 136 -3.04 -8.27 12.81
CA TRP A 136 -2.01 -7.22 12.93
C TRP A 136 -2.53 -5.78 13.00
N TRP A 137 -3.84 -5.54 13.00
CA TRP A 137 -4.39 -4.17 12.99
C TRP A 137 -3.92 -3.31 14.17
N GLU A 138 -3.64 -3.91 15.33
CA GLU A 138 -3.17 -3.20 16.53
C GLU A 138 -1.73 -2.70 16.41
N VAL A 139 -0.96 -3.19 15.44
CA VAL A 139 0.44 -2.79 15.26
C VAL A 139 0.53 -1.36 14.74
N GLU A 140 -0.36 -0.97 13.82
CA GLU A 140 -0.35 0.34 13.17
C GLU A 140 -1.78 0.90 13.03
N PRO A 141 -2.47 1.19 14.15
CA PRO A 141 -3.90 1.57 14.14
C PRO A 141 -4.18 2.91 13.45
N GLN A 142 -3.17 3.76 13.30
CA GLN A 142 -3.24 5.05 12.61
C GLN A 142 -3.13 4.94 11.10
N LEU A 143 -2.65 3.80 10.57
CA LEU A 143 -2.50 3.62 9.14
C LEU A 143 -3.81 3.14 8.52
N ALA A 144 -4.08 3.63 7.31
CA ALA A 144 -5.06 3.06 6.41
C ALA A 144 -4.34 2.42 5.23
N LEU A 145 -4.56 1.12 5.08
CA LEU A 145 -3.89 0.28 4.08
C LEU A 145 -4.84 0.05 2.92
N PHE A 146 -4.45 0.52 1.75
CA PHE A 146 -5.19 0.39 0.51
C PHE A 146 -4.58 -0.71 -0.34
N GLY A 147 -5.41 -1.65 -0.77
CA GLY A 147 -4.97 -2.80 -1.53
C GLY A 147 -6.08 -3.43 -2.35
N GLU A 148 -5.69 -4.45 -3.09
CA GLU A 148 -6.59 -5.23 -3.92
C GLU A 148 -6.97 -6.52 -3.18
N ASN A 149 -8.27 -6.75 -3.01
CA ASN A 149 -8.80 -8.01 -2.52
C ASN A 149 -8.92 -9.01 -3.67
N MET A 150 -8.12 -10.06 -3.62
CA MET A 150 -8.03 -11.12 -4.63
C MET A 150 -8.84 -12.38 -4.27
N THR A 151 -9.69 -12.30 -3.23
CA THR A 151 -10.47 -13.46 -2.75
C THR A 151 -11.45 -13.98 -3.79
N ALA A 152 -12.15 -13.09 -4.48
CA ALA A 152 -13.11 -13.44 -5.53
C ALA A 152 -12.44 -13.24 -6.89
N VAL A 153 -12.69 -14.16 -7.81
CA VAL A 153 -12.31 -13.98 -9.22
C VAL A 153 -13.23 -12.95 -9.83
N HIS A 154 -12.65 -11.93 -10.45
CA HIS A 154 -13.38 -10.94 -11.23
C HIS A 154 -13.43 -11.40 -12.70
N SER A 155 -12.75 -10.71 -13.62
CA SER A 155 -12.66 -11.08 -15.03
C SER A 155 -11.41 -11.90 -15.34
N ILE A 156 -10.33 -11.73 -14.57
CA ILE A 156 -9.08 -12.47 -14.72
C ILE A 156 -8.91 -13.44 -13.56
N LYS A 157 -8.66 -14.72 -13.89
CA LYS A 157 -8.27 -15.73 -12.91
C LYS A 157 -6.75 -15.79 -12.80
N TYR A 158 -6.27 -15.57 -11.58
CA TYR A 158 -4.85 -15.70 -11.23
C TYR A 158 -4.60 -17.02 -10.50
N ASP A 159 -3.51 -17.72 -10.82
CA ASP A 159 -3.19 -19.06 -10.29
C ASP A 159 -1.92 -19.09 -9.41
N ALA A 160 -1.20 -17.98 -9.29
CA ALA A 160 0.00 -17.85 -8.45
C ALA A 160 -0.12 -16.75 -7.38
N LEU A 161 -1.33 -16.54 -6.85
CA LEU A 161 -1.59 -15.63 -5.74
C LEU A 161 -0.92 -16.12 -4.44
N ARG A 162 -0.25 -15.21 -3.73
CA ARG A 162 0.44 -15.46 -2.45
C ARG A 162 -0.39 -15.04 -1.24
N SER A 163 -1.43 -14.23 -1.46
CA SER A 163 -2.29 -13.65 -0.43
C SER A 163 -3.66 -13.33 -1.03
N ASN A 164 -4.65 -13.11 -0.18
CA ASN A 164 -5.95 -12.56 -0.58
C ASN A 164 -5.96 -11.02 -0.63
N PHE A 165 -4.89 -10.37 -0.17
CA PHE A 165 -4.75 -8.92 -0.14
C PHE A 165 -3.37 -8.50 -0.62
N TYR A 166 -3.33 -7.56 -1.57
CA TYR A 166 -2.11 -7.00 -2.15
C TYR A 166 -2.06 -5.48 -1.92
N LEU A 167 -1.09 -5.02 -1.14
CA LEU A 167 -0.98 -3.61 -0.74
C LEU A 167 -0.47 -2.75 -1.91
N PHE A 168 -1.10 -1.62 -2.19
CA PHE A 168 -0.59 -0.64 -3.17
C PHE A 168 -0.51 0.80 -2.63
N GLY A 169 -1.04 1.07 -1.44
CA GLY A 169 -1.01 2.39 -0.85
C GLY A 169 -1.18 2.36 0.66
N VAL A 170 -0.52 3.30 1.34
CA VAL A 170 -0.67 3.52 2.77
C VAL A 170 -0.87 5.01 3.00
N LEU A 171 -1.91 5.33 3.76
CA LEU A 171 -2.19 6.68 4.25
C LEU A 171 -1.95 6.68 5.75
N ASP A 172 -1.15 7.62 6.23
CA ASP A 172 -1.10 7.95 7.65
C ASP A 172 -2.29 8.85 7.98
N CYS A 173 -3.26 8.36 8.75
CA CYS A 173 -4.44 9.13 9.11
C CYS A 173 -4.13 10.26 10.10
N GLN A 174 -3.00 10.22 10.81
CA GLN A 174 -2.59 11.27 11.72
C GLN A 174 -2.02 12.47 10.96
N THR A 175 -1.15 12.24 10.00
CA THR A 175 -0.52 13.31 9.19
C THR A 175 -1.31 13.65 7.92
N GLN A 176 -2.22 12.77 7.50
CA GLN A 176 -2.92 12.80 6.20
C GLN A 176 -1.96 12.71 5.00
N GLU A 177 -0.81 12.05 5.19
CA GLU A 177 0.20 11.89 4.15
C GLU A 177 0.21 10.47 3.58
N TRP A 178 0.31 10.41 2.24
CA TRP A 178 0.52 9.15 1.53
C TRP A 178 1.99 8.76 1.60
N PHE A 179 2.25 7.52 2.00
CA PHE A 179 3.59 6.96 2.10
C PHE A 179 4.31 6.93 0.75
N SER A 180 5.64 7.07 0.81
CA SER A 180 6.52 6.74 -0.30
C SER A 180 6.42 5.26 -0.65
N TRP A 181 6.87 4.85 -1.83
CA TRP A 181 6.85 3.43 -2.21
C TRP A 181 7.73 2.58 -1.27
N ASP A 182 8.90 3.09 -0.88
CA ASP A 182 9.79 2.41 0.05
C ASP A 182 9.10 2.18 1.41
N ASP A 183 8.33 3.16 1.90
CA ASP A 183 7.55 3.03 3.15
C ASP A 183 6.37 2.06 2.98
N VAL A 184 5.74 2.00 1.80
CA VAL A 184 4.71 1.01 1.47
C VAL A 184 5.31 -0.41 1.52
N GLU A 185 6.48 -0.62 0.93
CA GLU A 185 7.18 -1.91 0.95
C GLU A 185 7.62 -2.30 2.35
N ALA A 186 8.17 -1.35 3.12
CA ALA A 186 8.53 -1.57 4.52
C ALA A 186 7.31 -1.96 5.37
N THR A 187 6.17 -1.30 5.16
CA THR A 187 4.90 -1.63 5.81
C THR A 187 4.45 -3.04 5.44
N ALA A 188 4.42 -3.37 4.14
CA ALA A 188 4.03 -4.69 3.65
C ALA A 188 4.92 -5.81 4.24
N ALA A 189 6.24 -5.60 4.27
CA ALA A 189 7.19 -6.53 4.87
C ALA A 189 6.96 -6.72 6.37
N SER A 190 6.65 -5.65 7.11
CA SER A 190 6.38 -5.72 8.55
C SER A 190 5.10 -6.50 8.88
N LEU A 191 4.11 -6.47 7.99
CA LEU A 191 2.82 -7.14 8.12
C LEU A 191 2.78 -8.52 7.45
N LEU A 192 3.87 -8.94 6.81
CA LEU A 192 3.99 -10.20 6.05
C LEU A 192 2.90 -10.34 4.96
N ILE A 193 2.57 -9.24 4.29
CA ILE A 193 1.66 -9.20 3.14
C ILE A 193 2.43 -8.78 1.87
N PRO A 194 2.03 -9.23 0.67
CA PRO A 194 2.63 -8.76 -0.57
C PRO A 194 2.15 -7.34 -0.92
N THR A 195 2.99 -6.59 -1.63
CA THR A 195 2.54 -5.43 -2.40
C THR A 195 1.98 -5.87 -3.75
N ALA A 196 1.21 -5.01 -4.41
CA ALA A 196 0.95 -5.15 -5.84
C ALA A 196 2.30 -5.30 -6.58
N PRO A 197 2.45 -6.30 -7.48
CA PRO A 197 3.74 -6.62 -8.07
C PRO A 197 4.41 -5.40 -8.71
N VAL A 198 5.64 -5.08 -8.29
CA VAL A 198 6.45 -4.03 -8.93
C VAL A 198 7.00 -4.56 -10.24
N LEU A 199 6.65 -3.90 -11.34
CA LEU A 199 7.12 -4.25 -12.68
C LEU A 199 8.26 -3.35 -13.15
N TYR A 200 8.33 -2.12 -12.62
CA TYR A 200 9.40 -1.18 -12.90
C TYR A 200 9.61 -0.22 -11.72
N PHE A 201 10.88 0.05 -11.42
CA PHE A 201 11.31 1.10 -10.51
C PHE A 201 12.50 1.82 -11.13
N GLY A 202 12.33 3.08 -11.52
CA GLY A 202 13.34 3.80 -12.30
C GLY A 202 12.88 5.17 -12.78
N THR A 203 13.60 5.73 -13.74
CA THR A 203 13.28 7.02 -14.36
C THR A 203 13.02 6.86 -15.85
N PHE A 204 12.06 7.61 -16.38
CA PHE A 204 11.82 7.73 -17.81
C PHE A 204 12.22 9.11 -18.34
N ALA A 205 12.78 9.15 -19.54
CA ALA A 205 13.16 10.41 -20.18
C ALA A 205 11.94 11.18 -20.72
N SER A 206 10.85 10.47 -21.06
CA SER A 206 9.64 11.07 -21.63
C SER A 206 8.40 10.20 -21.45
N SER A 207 7.20 10.78 -21.57
CA SER A 207 5.94 10.03 -21.57
C SER A 207 5.86 8.99 -22.69
N MET A 208 6.50 9.26 -23.84
CA MET A 208 6.63 8.30 -24.94
C MET A 208 7.42 7.05 -24.53
N SER A 209 8.48 7.20 -23.73
CA SER A 209 9.23 6.04 -23.22
C SER A 209 8.44 5.23 -22.19
N ILE A 210 7.57 5.88 -21.40
CA ILE A 210 6.62 5.20 -20.50
C ILE A 210 5.63 4.37 -21.32
N GLN A 211 5.00 4.99 -22.33
CA GLN A 211 4.04 4.32 -23.21
C GLN A 211 4.65 3.08 -23.87
N LYS A 212 5.81 3.23 -24.53
CA LYS A 212 6.50 2.11 -25.20
C LYS A 212 6.83 0.97 -24.23
N TRP A 213 7.24 1.30 -23.01
CA TRP A 213 7.50 0.30 -21.98
C TRP A 213 6.22 -0.45 -21.59
N MET A 214 5.11 0.26 -21.35
CA MET A 214 3.82 -0.33 -20.98
C MET A 214 3.24 -1.20 -22.11
N GLU A 215 3.32 -0.74 -23.36
CA GLU A 215 2.93 -1.51 -24.54
C GLU A 215 3.72 -2.82 -24.68
N ALA A 216 5.00 -2.80 -24.34
CA ALA A 216 5.82 -4.03 -24.31
C ALA A 216 5.46 -4.93 -23.13
N ALA A 217 5.32 -4.35 -21.95
CA ALA A 217 5.08 -5.06 -20.72
C ALA A 217 3.68 -5.71 -20.65
N ILE A 218 2.66 -5.19 -21.34
CA ILE A 218 1.29 -5.73 -21.25
C ILE A 218 1.17 -7.10 -21.94
N ARG A 219 2.10 -7.42 -22.85
CA ARG A 219 2.17 -8.71 -23.55
C ARG A 219 2.79 -9.83 -22.71
N LEU A 220 3.36 -9.49 -21.56
CA LEU A 220 3.92 -10.46 -20.63
C LEU A 220 2.81 -10.99 -19.70
N PRO A 221 2.92 -12.23 -19.21
CA PRO A 221 1.96 -12.76 -18.25
C PRO A 221 1.97 -11.96 -16.93
N SER A 222 0.87 -12.10 -16.18
CA SER A 222 0.76 -11.58 -14.83
C SER A 222 1.89 -12.11 -13.95
N SER A 223 2.37 -11.26 -13.03
CA SER A 223 3.36 -11.67 -12.03
C SER A 223 2.78 -12.61 -10.97
N VAL A 224 1.44 -12.73 -10.95
CA VAL A 224 0.69 -13.61 -10.05
C VAL A 224 -0.17 -14.61 -10.82
N GLY A 225 0.12 -14.84 -12.10
CA GLY A 225 -0.40 -16.00 -12.81
C GLY A 225 0.39 -16.38 -14.05
N GLU A 226 0.70 -17.66 -14.21
CA GLU A 226 1.63 -18.18 -15.22
C GLU A 226 1.12 -17.95 -16.65
N HIS A 227 -0.19 -18.09 -16.84
CA HIS A 227 -0.87 -17.89 -18.11
C HIS A 227 -1.92 -16.77 -18.08
N ALA A 228 -2.08 -16.10 -16.94
CA ALA A 228 -3.04 -15.02 -16.78
C ALA A 228 -2.53 -13.76 -17.50
N PRO A 229 -3.39 -13.04 -18.24
CA PRO A 229 -3.02 -11.73 -18.77
C PRO A 229 -2.86 -10.73 -17.62
N ARG A 230 -2.12 -9.65 -17.88
CA ARG A 230 -2.13 -8.46 -17.02
C ARG A 230 -3.40 -7.66 -17.29
N GLU A 231 -4.06 -7.19 -16.25
CA GLU A 231 -5.18 -6.26 -16.42
C GLU A 231 -4.68 -4.90 -16.94
N GLY A 232 -3.55 -4.43 -16.40
CA GLY A 232 -2.98 -3.14 -16.74
C GLY A 232 -1.86 -2.74 -15.78
N PHE A 233 -1.67 -1.43 -15.64
CA PHE A 233 -0.61 -0.85 -14.83
C PHE A 233 -1.15 0.21 -13.90
N VAL A 234 -0.41 0.49 -12.84
CA VAL A 234 -0.55 1.72 -12.07
C VAL A 234 0.82 2.37 -11.98
N ILE A 235 0.91 3.65 -12.37
CA ILE A 235 2.12 4.45 -12.26
C ILE A 235 1.94 5.57 -11.22
N ARG A 236 2.98 5.77 -10.42
CA ARG A 236 3.10 6.90 -9.48
C ARG A 236 4.56 7.29 -9.27
N THR A 237 4.77 8.48 -8.72
CA THR A 237 6.09 8.85 -8.19
C THR A 237 6.42 8.00 -6.96
N SER A 238 7.69 7.61 -6.82
CA SER A 238 8.18 6.85 -5.65
C SER A 238 8.02 7.63 -4.34
N ALA A 239 8.17 8.96 -4.36
CA ALA A 239 8.16 9.80 -3.16
C ALA A 239 6.79 9.92 -2.43
N GLY A 240 5.69 9.46 -3.02
CA GLY A 240 4.35 9.64 -2.47
C GLY A 240 3.27 9.67 -3.55
N MET A 241 2.01 9.85 -3.16
CA MET A 241 0.88 10.03 -4.10
C MET A 241 0.53 11.50 -4.36
N GLN A 242 1.24 12.45 -3.75
CA GLN A 242 0.93 13.89 -3.84
C GLN A 242 0.95 14.44 -5.27
N LYS A 243 1.69 13.79 -6.17
CA LYS A 243 1.77 14.18 -7.58
C LYS A 243 0.95 13.28 -8.52
N GLY A 244 -0.01 12.53 -7.96
CA GLY A 244 -0.94 11.70 -8.71
C GLY A 244 -0.58 10.21 -8.80
N VAL A 245 -1.59 9.41 -9.10
CA VAL A 245 -1.53 7.98 -9.38
C VAL A 245 -2.39 7.73 -10.62
N HIS A 246 -1.86 7.05 -11.64
CA HIS A 246 -2.52 6.91 -12.95
C HIS A 246 -2.51 5.45 -13.43
N ARG A 247 -3.43 5.09 -14.33
CA ARG A 247 -3.64 3.71 -14.82
C ARG A 247 -3.78 3.59 -16.34
#